data_AF-A0A9X1DCI4-F1
#
_entry.id   AF-A0A9X1DCI4-F1
#
_cell.length_a   1.000
_cell.length_b   1.000
_cell.length_c   1.000
_cell.angle_alpha   90.00
_cell.angle_beta   90.00
_cell.angle_gamma   90.00
#
_symmetry.space_group_name_H-M   'P 1'
#
loop_
_entity.id
_entity.type
_entity.pdbx_description
1 polymer ?
#
loop_
_entity_poly.entity_id
_entity_poly.type
_entity_poly.pdbx_seq_one_letter_code
_entity_poly.pdbx_strand_id
1 'polypeptide(L)'
;MSETESDILPTLGLGGDGDEIDAVRDVERALGVEIDCSNAEMSRTVGDVYDAAKAALPDDQRNASDLWSRFATAISYQTDVDPTRLAPETLLLADRKPRWPMMLVAIGIGLAIAVYQNWK
;
A
#
# COMPACT_ATOMS: atom_id res chain seq x y z
N MET A 1 9.17 -19.49 27.67
CA MET A 1 8.45 -18.20 27.53
C MET A 1 9.32 -17.29 26.70
N SER A 2 8.92 -17.08 25.44
CA SER A 2 9.18 -15.87 24.64
C SER A 2 8.60 -16.14 23.23
N GLU A 3 7.28 -16.02 23.13
CA GLU A 3 6.57 -15.87 21.85
C GLU A 3 5.96 -14.46 21.88
N THR A 4 6.80 -13.44 21.71
CA THR A 4 6.41 -12.02 21.64
C THR A 4 6.99 -11.36 20.39
N GLU A 5 7.09 -12.11 19.29
CA GLU A 5 7.66 -11.61 18.02
C GLU A 5 6.71 -11.79 16.81
N SER A 6 5.40 -11.95 17.02
CA SER A 6 4.46 -12.02 15.90
C SER A 6 3.04 -11.56 16.25
N ASP A 7 2.93 -10.33 16.75
CA ASP A 7 1.62 -9.65 16.83
C ASP A 7 1.44 -8.55 15.77
N ILE A 8 2.54 -8.06 15.19
CA ILE A 8 2.53 -7.05 14.12
C ILE A 8 2.22 -7.72 12.79
N LEU A 9 1.29 -7.14 12.03
CA LEU A 9 0.95 -7.62 10.71
C LEU A 9 2.06 -7.29 9.71
N PRO A 10 2.55 -8.29 8.94
CA PRO A 10 3.60 -8.07 7.95
C PRO A 10 3.10 -7.26 6.74
N THR A 11 1.79 -7.31 6.46
CA THR A 11 1.14 -6.53 5.41
C THR A 11 -0.30 -6.22 5.78
N LEU A 12 -0.78 -5.06 5.35
CA LEU A 12 -2.17 -4.63 5.46
C LEU A 12 -3.10 -5.35 4.47
N GLY A 13 -2.54 -5.92 3.39
CA GLY A 13 -3.31 -6.70 2.41
C GLY A 13 -3.98 -5.86 1.31
N LEU A 14 -3.73 -4.55 1.28
CA LEU A 14 -4.10 -3.64 0.19
C LEU A 14 -3.39 -4.11 -1.07
N GLY A 15 -4.05 -4.83 -1.96
CA GLY A 15 -3.37 -5.50 -3.06
C GLY A 15 -4.26 -6.08 -4.16
N GLY A 16 -4.68 -5.23 -5.08
CA GLY A 16 -4.97 -5.57 -6.47
C GLY A 16 -6.43 -5.47 -6.92
N ASP A 17 -7.37 -5.10 -6.05
CA ASP A 17 -8.79 -4.99 -6.35
C ASP A 17 -9.37 -3.56 -6.23
N GLY A 18 -8.56 -2.57 -5.84
CA GLY A 18 -8.95 -1.15 -5.79
C GLY A 18 -9.36 -0.65 -4.41
N ASP A 19 -9.32 -1.52 -3.39
CA ASP A 19 -9.57 -1.19 -1.99
C ASP A 19 -8.56 -0.17 -1.41
N GLU A 20 -7.40 -0.02 -2.06
CA GLU A 20 -6.33 0.87 -1.66
C GLU A 20 -6.71 2.35 -1.78
N ILE A 21 -7.51 2.68 -2.80
CA ILE A 21 -8.00 4.05 -3.02
C ILE A 21 -9.09 4.38 -1.98
N ASP A 22 -9.95 3.41 -1.67
CA ASP A 22 -11.02 3.61 -0.70
C ASP A 22 -10.48 3.66 0.74
N ALA A 23 -9.42 2.91 1.06
CA ALA A 23 -8.73 3.00 2.34
C ALA A 23 -8.09 4.39 2.57
N VAL A 24 -7.45 4.98 1.55
CA VAL A 24 -6.91 6.35 1.64
C VAL A 24 -8.04 7.37 1.81
N ARG A 25 -9.14 7.23 1.06
CA ARG A 25 -10.32 8.10 1.19
C ARG A 25 -10.97 8.01 2.57
N ASP A 26 -10.98 6.83 3.17
CA ASP A 26 -11.47 6.65 4.53
C ASP A 26 -10.61 7.39 5.56
N VAL A 27 -9.29 7.38 5.38
CA VAL A 27 -8.36 8.17 6.20
C VAL A 27 -8.60 9.67 6.01
N GLU A 28 -8.68 10.13 4.76
CA GLU A 28 -8.98 11.54 4.42
C GLU A 28 -10.27 12.01 5.09
N ARG A 29 -11.33 11.22 5.00
CA ARG A 29 -12.62 11.49 5.63
C ARG A 29 -12.55 11.48 7.15
N ALA A 30 -11.83 10.53 7.75
CA ALA A 30 -11.71 10.40 9.20
C ALA A 30 -10.87 11.50 9.85
N LEU A 31 -9.89 12.02 9.11
CA LEU A 31 -8.97 13.06 9.57
C LEU A 31 -9.35 14.45 9.05
N GLY A 32 -10.26 14.56 8.09
CA GLY A 32 -10.69 15.83 7.51
C GLY A 32 -9.58 16.50 6.68
N VAL A 33 -8.74 15.70 6.03
CA VAL A 33 -7.61 16.16 5.20
C VAL A 33 -7.70 15.59 3.80
N GLU A 34 -6.95 16.19 2.88
CA GLU A 34 -6.65 15.62 1.56
C GLU A 34 -5.18 15.20 1.59
N ILE A 35 -4.90 13.92 1.34
CA ILE A 35 -3.55 13.39 1.37
C ILE A 35 -2.93 13.63 0.00
N ASP A 36 -1.80 14.34 -0.03
CA ASP A 36 -1.03 14.51 -1.26
C ASP A 36 -0.43 13.17 -1.72
N CYS A 37 -1.09 12.55 -2.69
CA CYS A 37 -0.69 11.28 -3.28
C CYS A 37 0.30 11.45 -4.44
N SER A 38 0.84 12.65 -4.69
CA SER A 38 1.80 12.89 -5.79
C SER A 38 3.05 12.01 -5.71
N ASN A 39 3.38 11.53 -4.50
CA ASN A 39 4.48 10.60 -4.23
C ASN A 39 4.00 9.20 -3.81
N ALA A 40 2.77 8.80 -4.11
CA ALA A 40 2.19 7.52 -3.69
C ALA A 40 3.02 6.30 -4.13
N GLU A 41 3.79 6.39 -5.22
CA GLU A 41 4.73 5.33 -5.66
C GLU A 41 5.86 5.05 -4.64
N MET A 42 6.15 6.00 -3.75
CA MET A 42 7.15 5.86 -2.69
C MET A 42 6.55 5.37 -1.36
N SER A 43 5.24 5.41 -1.19
CA SER A 43 4.55 4.93 0.01
C SER A 43 4.51 3.40 0.00
N ARG A 44 5.34 2.76 0.84
CA ARG A 44 5.44 1.29 0.92
C ARG A 44 4.86 0.74 2.21
N THR A 45 4.79 1.60 3.23
CA THR A 45 4.40 1.25 4.59
C THR A 45 3.21 2.06 5.06
N VAL A 46 2.51 1.55 6.08
CA VAL A 46 1.46 2.27 6.81
C VAL A 46 1.98 3.57 7.40
N GLY A 47 3.25 3.59 7.85
CA GLY A 47 3.93 4.78 8.35
C GLY A 47 4.08 5.88 7.31
N ASP A 48 4.38 5.54 6.05
CA ASP A 48 4.51 6.54 4.98
C ASP A 48 3.18 7.27 4.73
N VAL A 49 2.05 6.54 4.79
CA VAL A 49 0.71 7.11 4.63
C VAL A 49 0.34 7.93 5.87
N TYR A 50 0.72 7.46 7.06
CA TYR A 50 0.52 8.20 8.30
C TYR A 50 1.26 9.55 8.29
N ASP A 51 2.53 9.56 7.87
CA ASP A 51 3.34 10.78 7.80
C ASP A 51 2.78 11.77 6.76
N ALA A 52 2.30 11.28 5.61
CA ALA A 52 1.63 12.11 4.62
C ALA A 52 0.33 12.73 5.17
N ALA A 53 -0.51 11.92 5.83
CA ALA A 53 -1.73 12.41 6.49
C ALA A 53 -1.41 13.43 7.60
N LYS A 54 -0.38 13.16 8.39
CA LYS A 54 0.09 14.03 9.47
C LYS A 54 0.66 15.36 8.97
N ALA A 55 1.30 15.36 7.79
CA ALA A 55 1.79 16.57 7.14
C ALA A 55 0.65 17.47 6.66
N ALA A 56 -0.46 16.88 6.20
CA ALA A 56 -1.66 17.60 5.76
C ALA A 56 -2.49 18.19 6.91
N LEU A 57 -2.30 17.72 8.14
CA LEU A 57 -3.03 18.22 9.31
C LEU A 57 -2.50 19.57 9.83
N PRO A 58 -3.38 20.44 10.37
CA PRO A 58 -2.96 21.62 11.12
C PRO A 58 -2.31 21.22 12.46
N ASP A 59 -1.50 22.12 13.03
CA ASP A 59 -0.60 21.81 14.17
C ASP A 59 -1.32 21.32 15.44
N ASP A 60 -2.55 21.79 15.68
CA ASP A 60 -3.39 21.39 16.81
C ASP A 60 -3.86 19.93 16.69
N GLN A 61 -4.11 19.46 15.48
CA GLN A 61 -4.54 18.09 15.21
C GLN A 61 -3.35 17.13 15.01
N ARG A 62 -2.23 17.63 14.49
CA ARG A 62 -0.99 16.87 14.29
C ARG A 62 -0.44 16.26 15.58
N ASN A 63 -0.66 16.95 16.71
CA ASN A 63 -0.15 16.57 18.02
C ASN A 63 -1.20 15.87 18.89
N ALA A 64 -2.38 15.57 18.34
CA ALA A 64 -3.42 14.86 19.06
C ALA A 64 -2.93 13.46 19.43
N SER A 65 -3.07 13.08 20.70
CA SER A 65 -2.57 11.80 21.22
C SER A 65 -3.32 10.58 20.67
N ASP A 66 -4.51 10.77 20.12
CA ASP A 66 -5.36 9.76 19.51
C ASP A 66 -5.22 9.68 17.98
N LEU A 67 -4.37 10.52 17.37
CA LEU A 67 -4.22 10.62 15.91
C LEU A 67 -3.89 9.27 15.26
N TRP A 68 -2.92 8.54 15.82
CA TRP A 68 -2.57 7.20 15.34
C TRP A 68 -3.75 6.22 15.41
N SER A 69 -4.51 6.24 16.51
CA SER A 69 -5.65 5.32 16.70
C SER A 69 -6.75 5.58 15.67
N ARG A 70 -7.07 6.86 15.43
CA ARG A 70 -8.03 7.27 14.41
C ARG A 70 -7.57 6.88 13.00
N PHE A 71 -6.29 7.10 12.70
CA PHE A 71 -5.69 6.72 11.43
C PHE A 71 -5.71 5.20 11.23
N ALA A 72 -5.23 4.42 12.20
CA ALA A 72 -5.16 2.96 12.12
C ALA A 72 -6.55 2.34 11.92
N THR A 73 -7.55 2.86 12.63
CA THR A 73 -8.96 2.44 12.48
C THR A 73 -9.49 2.73 11.07
N ALA A 74 -9.15 3.88 10.50
CA ALA A 74 -9.62 4.27 9.18
C ALA A 74 -8.94 3.45 8.07
N ILE A 75 -7.61 3.32 8.13
CA ILE A 75 -6.84 2.63 7.08
C ILE A 75 -7.05 1.11 7.07
N SER A 76 -7.42 0.51 8.21
CA SER A 76 -7.68 -0.93 8.32
C SER A 76 -9.13 -1.32 8.04
N TYR A 77 -10.03 -0.34 7.89
CA TYR A 77 -11.46 -0.57 7.76
C TYR A 77 -11.83 -1.45 6.56
N GLN A 78 -11.18 -1.21 5.41
CA GLN A 78 -11.48 -1.94 4.18
C GLN A 78 -10.94 -3.38 4.20
N THR A 79 -9.86 -3.63 4.95
CA THR A 79 -9.19 -4.93 4.98
C THR A 79 -9.63 -5.81 6.16
N ASP A 80 -10.57 -5.31 6.99
CA ASP A 80 -11.04 -5.95 8.25
C ASP A 80 -9.88 -6.35 9.18
N VAL A 81 -8.75 -5.65 9.03
CA VAL A 81 -7.56 -5.86 9.83
C VAL A 81 -7.75 -5.18 11.18
N ASP A 82 -7.36 -5.89 12.25
CA ASP A 82 -7.34 -5.31 13.59
C ASP A 82 -6.36 -4.12 13.64
N PRO A 83 -6.85 -2.89 13.90
CA PRO A 83 -6.02 -1.68 13.89
C PRO A 83 -4.97 -1.68 15.01
N THR A 84 -5.14 -2.48 16.07
CA THR A 84 -4.15 -2.59 17.15
C THR A 84 -2.90 -3.37 16.75
N ARG A 85 -2.96 -4.09 15.62
CA ARG A 85 -1.86 -4.89 15.07
C ARG A 85 -1.06 -4.16 13.99
N LEU A 86 -1.47 -2.94 13.65
CA LEU A 86 -0.75 -2.09 12.71
C LEU A 86 0.44 -1.43 13.40
N ALA A 87 1.57 -1.48 12.72
CA ALA A 87 2.76 -0.71 13.06
C ALA A 87 3.16 0.19 11.88
N PRO A 88 3.94 1.26 12.10
CA PRO A 88 4.44 2.09 11.01
C PRO A 88 5.17 1.28 9.93
N GLU A 89 5.82 0.19 10.31
CA GLU A 89 6.58 -0.68 9.41
C GLU A 89 5.70 -1.70 8.64
N THR A 90 4.42 -1.82 8.99
CA THR A 90 3.48 -2.70 8.29
C THR A 90 3.43 -2.30 6.82
N LEU A 91 3.71 -3.24 5.92
CA LEU A 91 3.68 -2.96 4.48
C LEU A 91 2.23 -2.75 4.01
N LEU A 92 1.99 -1.77 3.14
CA LEU A 92 0.65 -1.59 2.55
C LEU A 92 0.31 -2.81 1.69
N LEU A 93 1.21 -3.12 0.76
CA LEU A 93 1.16 -4.27 -0.13
C LEU A 93 2.04 -5.39 0.41
N ALA A 94 1.60 -6.65 0.30
CA ALA A 94 2.49 -7.78 0.52
C ALA A 94 3.66 -7.65 -0.45
N ASP A 95 4.89 -7.74 0.04
CA ASP A 95 6.08 -7.64 -0.80
C ASP A 95 5.92 -8.66 -1.94
N ARG A 96 5.72 -8.15 -3.16
CA ARG A 96 5.40 -8.96 -4.33
C ARG A 96 6.70 -9.67 -4.67
N LYS A 97 6.95 -10.83 -4.03
CA LYS A 97 8.08 -11.72 -4.32
C LYS A 97 8.25 -11.72 -5.84
N PRO A 98 9.39 -11.27 -6.39
CA PRO A 98 9.56 -11.19 -7.82
C PRO A 98 9.48 -12.61 -8.40
N ARG A 99 8.31 -12.97 -8.94
CA ARG A 99 8.14 -14.19 -9.74
C ARG A 99 8.64 -13.88 -11.15
N TRP A 100 9.95 -13.74 -11.30
CA TRP A 100 10.59 -13.61 -12.62
C TRP A 100 11.39 -14.88 -12.93
N PRO A 101 11.19 -15.56 -14.08
CA PRO A 101 10.05 -15.52 -15.00
C PRO A 101 9.60 -16.94 -15.47
N MET A 102 8.31 -17.27 -15.37
CA MET A 102 7.71 -18.37 -16.15
C MET A 102 7.01 -17.85 -17.42
N MET A 103 7.52 -16.73 -17.97
CA MET A 103 7.22 -16.22 -19.31
C MET A 103 8.52 -16.04 -20.10
N LEU A 104 9.18 -17.15 -20.43
CA LEU A 104 10.16 -17.21 -21.52
C LEU A 104 9.66 -18.11 -22.66
N VAL A 105 8.35 -18.19 -22.90
CA VAL A 105 7.82 -19.03 -24.01
C VAL A 105 6.93 -18.28 -25.01
N ALA A 106 6.53 -17.02 -24.81
CA ALA A 106 5.51 -16.41 -25.69
C ALA A 106 5.93 -15.19 -26.54
N ILE A 107 7.22 -14.84 -26.65
CA ILE A 107 7.69 -13.82 -27.62
C ILE A 107 8.85 -14.37 -28.45
N GLY A 108 8.71 -15.60 -28.96
CA GLY A 108 9.61 -16.18 -29.96
C GLY A 108 9.01 -16.30 -31.37
N ILE A 109 7.69 -16.09 -31.52
CA ILE A 109 6.99 -16.40 -32.79
C ILE A 109 6.69 -15.14 -33.62
N GLY A 110 6.56 -13.95 -32.99
CA GLY A 110 6.20 -12.72 -33.69
C GLY A 110 7.32 -12.11 -34.57
N LEU A 111 8.59 -12.31 -34.21
CA LEU A 111 9.73 -11.73 -34.93
C LEU A 111 10.16 -12.53 -36.17
N ALA A 112 9.76 -13.80 -36.30
CA ALA A 112 10.10 -14.63 -37.46
C ALA A 112 9.21 -14.32 -38.69
N ILE A 113 7.99 -13.80 -38.50
CA ILE A 113 7.07 -13.50 -39.61
C ILE A 113 7.42 -12.18 -40.28
N ALA A 114 7.90 -11.18 -39.53
CA ALA A 114 8.23 -9.86 -40.06
C ALA A 114 9.47 -9.86 -40.97
N VAL A 115 10.45 -10.74 -40.74
CA VAL A 115 11.64 -10.85 -41.59
C VAL A 115 11.35 -11.57 -42.91
N TYR A 116 10.39 -12.50 -42.95
CA TYR A 116 10.06 -13.24 -44.18
C TYR A 116 9.29 -12.39 -45.21
N GLN A 117 8.45 -11.44 -44.77
CA GLN A 117 7.67 -10.61 -45.71
C GLN A 117 8.46 -9.47 -46.34
N ASN A 118 9.65 -9.14 -45.84
CA ASN A 118 10.48 -8.07 -46.38
C ASN A 118 11.53 -8.56 -47.41
N TRP A 119 11.51 -9.84 -47.77
CA TRP A 119 12.40 -10.49 -48.74
C TRP A 119 11.62 -11.28 -49.82
N LYS A 120 10.52 -10.70 -50.31
CA LYS A 120 9.86 -11.15 -51.54
C LYS A 120 9.77 -10.01 -52.54
#